data_AF-A0A561SIS9-F1
#
_entry.id   AF-A0A561SIS9-F1
#
_cell.length_a   1.000
_cell.length_b   1.000
_cell.length_c   1.000
_cell.angle_alpha   90.00
_cell.angle_beta   90.00
_cell.angle_gamma   90.00
#
_symmetry.space_group_name_H-M   'P 1'
#
loop_
_entity.id
_entity.type
_entity.pdbx_description
1 polymer ?
#
loop_
_entity_poly.entity_id
_entity_poly.type
_entity_poly.pdbx_seq_one_letter_code
_entity_poly.pdbx_strand_id
1 'polypeptide(L)' 'MPEKVTVSVTDEAVGRIDEVVAALEHGGMHVDQVLRPIGLITGSIDTQRVQALGDVAGVAAVERQRTVQLPPPDSDVQ' A
#
# COMPACT_ATOMS: atom_id res chain seq x y z
N MET A 1 11.64 -10.89 2.71
CA MET A 1 10.29 -11.48 2.72
C MET A 1 9.35 -10.40 2.23
N PRO A 2 8.36 -10.71 1.37
CA PRO A 2 7.40 -9.70 0.94
C PRO A 2 6.50 -9.30 2.10
N GLU A 3 6.28 -8.00 2.27
CA GLU A 3 5.30 -7.46 3.23
C GLU A 3 4.12 -6.82 2.50
N LYS A 4 2.95 -6.83 3.14
CA LYS A 4 1.73 -6.21 2.60
C LYS A 4 1.78 -4.70 2.84
N VAL A 5 1.44 -3.94 1.82
CA VAL A 5 1.42 -2.48 1.87
C VAL A 5 0.13 -1.94 1.27
N THR A 6 -0.29 -0.79 1.79
CA THR A 6 -1.32 0.06 1.23
C THR A 6 -0.67 1.36 0.78
N VAL A 7 -0.95 1.78 -0.44
CA VAL A 7 -0.42 3.00 -1.04
C VAL A 7 -1.58 3.95 -1.29
N SER A 8 -1.47 5.16 -0.75
CA SER A 8 -2.40 6.26 -0.99
C SER A 8 -1.89 7.12 -2.13
N VAL A 9 -2.76 7.46 -3.06
CA VAL A 9 -2.46 8.28 -4.24
C VAL A 9 -2.84 9.73 -3.96
N THR A 10 -2.06 10.70 -4.44
CA THR A 10 -2.40 12.13 -4.28
C THR A 10 -3.63 12.49 -5.10
N ASP A 11 -4.40 13.49 -4.67
CA ASP A 11 -5.63 13.92 -5.34
C ASP A 11 -5.38 14.30 -6.82
N GLU A 12 -4.23 14.90 -7.13
CA GLU A 12 -3.84 15.29 -8.49
C GLU A 12 -3.51 14.09 -9.39
N ALA A 13 -3.16 12.94 -8.79
CA ALA A 13 -2.77 11.72 -9.48
C ALA A 13 -3.89 10.68 -9.55
N VAL A 14 -5.01 10.84 -8.79
CA VAL A 14 -6.14 9.89 -8.82
C VAL A 14 -6.71 9.70 -10.24
N GLY A 15 -6.80 10.78 -11.03
CA GLY A 15 -7.24 10.70 -12.43
C GLY A 15 -6.28 9.95 -13.36
N ARG A 16 -5.04 9.71 -12.93
CA ARG A 16 -3.98 8.98 -13.63
C ARG A 16 -3.49 7.77 -12.83
N ILE A 17 -4.35 7.17 -12.00
CA ILE A 17 -3.96 6.11 -11.07
C ILE A 17 -3.30 4.91 -11.77
N ASP A 18 -3.64 4.63 -13.04
CA ASP A 18 -3.00 3.57 -13.83
C ASP A 18 -1.51 3.84 -14.09
N GLU A 19 -1.10 5.10 -14.24
CA GLU A 19 0.31 5.47 -14.37
C GLU A 19 1.05 5.22 -13.05
N VAL A 20 0.39 5.50 -11.91
CA VAL A 20 0.95 5.21 -10.58
C VAL A 20 1.08 3.70 -10.37
N VAL A 21 0.07 2.90 -10.75
CA VAL A 21 0.12 1.44 -10.71
C VAL A 21 1.33 0.91 -11.49
N ALA A 22 1.51 1.34 -12.73
CA ALA A 22 2.64 0.92 -13.56
C ALA A 22 3.99 1.29 -12.93
N ALA A 23 4.09 2.49 -12.33
CA ALA A 23 5.31 2.93 -11.65
C ALA A 23 5.60 2.11 -10.38
N LEU A 24 4.57 1.77 -9.59
CA LEU A 24 4.70 0.90 -8.42
C LEU A 24 5.15 -0.51 -8.81
N GLU A 25 4.59 -1.08 -9.88
CA GLU A 25 4.99 -2.38 -10.42
C GLU A 25 6.44 -2.36 -10.90
N HIS A 26 6.85 -1.30 -11.59
CA HIS A 26 8.25 -1.11 -11.99
C HIS A 26 9.20 -0.96 -10.79
N GLY A 27 8.70 -0.37 -9.69
CA GLY A 27 9.37 -0.31 -8.39
C GLY A 27 9.46 -1.65 -7.66
N GLY A 28 8.84 -2.70 -8.21
CA GLY A 28 8.87 -4.07 -7.68
C GLY A 28 7.74 -4.39 -6.71
N MET A 29 6.69 -3.55 -6.64
CA MET A 29 5.46 -3.88 -5.93
C MET A 29 4.62 -4.83 -6.79
N HIS A 30 4.12 -5.91 -6.20
CA HIS A 30 3.03 -6.68 -6.76
C HIS A 30 1.70 -6.07 -6.32
N VAL A 31 0.89 -5.61 -7.28
CA VAL A 31 -0.41 -4.98 -6.99
C VAL A 31 -1.48 -6.05 -6.85
N ASP A 32 -2.20 -6.04 -5.72
CA ASP A 32 -3.31 -6.95 -5.44
C ASP A 32 -4.65 -6.32 -5.85
N GLN A 33 -4.90 -5.06 -5.48
CA GLN A 33 -6.13 -4.34 -5.79
C GLN A 33 -5.92 -2.84 -5.97
N VAL A 34 -6.77 -2.23 -6.80
CA VAL A 34 -6.81 -0.78 -7.03
C VAL A 34 -8.22 -0.27 -6.71
N LEU A 35 -8.35 0.43 -5.59
CA LEU A 35 -9.58 1.08 -5.14
C LEU A 35 -9.64 2.52 -5.68
N ARG A 36 -9.84 2.63 -7.00
CA ARG A 36 -9.82 3.89 -7.75
C ARG A 36 -10.68 5.01 -7.15
N PRO A 37 -11.93 4.77 -6.68
CA PRO A 37 -12.78 5.83 -6.18
C PRO A 37 -12.23 6.57 -4.96
N ILE A 38 -11.30 5.95 -4.23
CA ILE A 38 -10.70 6.48 -3.00
C ILE A 38 -9.17 6.58 -3.09
N GLY A 39 -8.58 6.40 -4.28
CA GLY A 39 -7.15 6.57 -4.50
C GLY A 39 -6.26 5.61 -3.71
N LEU A 40 -6.70 4.37 -3.45
CA LEU A 40 -5.91 3.37 -2.72
C LEU A 40 -5.44 2.23 -3.63
N ILE A 41 -4.22 1.78 -3.42
CA ILE A 41 -3.63 0.61 -4.08
C ILE A 41 -3.11 -0.32 -2.98
N THR A 42 -3.52 -1.58 -2.97
CA THR A 42 -3.00 -2.59 -2.05
C THR A 42 -2.10 -3.57 -2.79
N GLY A 43 -1.11 -4.11 -2.10
CA GLY A 43 -0.19 -5.05 -2.71
C GLY A 43 0.85 -5.58 -1.75
N SER A 44 1.91 -6.14 -2.31
CA SER A 44 3.08 -6.61 -1.58
C SER A 44 4.37 -6.22 -2.25
N ILE A 45 5.42 -6.02 -1.46
CA ILE A 45 6.76 -5.68 -1.95
C ILE A 45 7.81 -6.25 -1.00
N ASP A 46 9.03 -6.45 -1.48
CA ASP A 46 10.15 -6.78 -0.59
C ASP A 46 10.36 -5.66 0.44
N THR A 47 10.49 -6.04 1.72
CA THR A 47 10.68 -5.12 2.85
C THR A 47 11.82 -4.12 2.65
N GLN A 48 12.89 -4.50 1.95
CA GLN A 48 14.03 -3.62 1.68
C GLN A 48 13.70 -2.52 0.66
N ARG A 49 12.59 -2.63 -0.06
CA ARG A 49 12.18 -1.72 -1.14
C ARG A 49 10.97 -0.85 -0.78
N VAL A 50 10.32 -1.05 0.36
CA VAL A 50 9.13 -0.26 0.76
C VAL A 50 9.39 1.25 0.75
N GLN A 51 10.55 1.69 1.23
CA GLN A 51 10.86 3.13 1.28
C GLN A 51 10.91 3.75 -0.12
N ALA A 52 11.37 3.01 -1.12
CA ALA A 52 11.47 3.51 -2.50
C ALA A 52 10.10 3.77 -3.15
N LEU A 53 9.02 3.16 -2.63
CA LEU A 53 7.67 3.44 -3.13
C LEU A 53 7.20 4.86 -2.78
N GLY A 54 7.74 5.45 -1.71
CA GLY A 54 7.42 6.83 -1.32
C GLY A 54 7.94 7.88 -2.32
N ASP A 55 8.94 7.52 -3.13
CA ASP A 55 9.52 8.41 -4.14
C ASP A 55 8.79 8.35 -5.49
N VAL A 56 7.81 7.45 -5.63
CA VAL A 56 7.02 7.31 -6.86
C VAL A 56 6.08 8.52 -7.00
N ALA A 57 6.14 9.17 -8.16
CA ALA A 57 5.30 10.33 -8.43
C ALA A 57 3.81 9.98 -8.33
N GLY A 58 3.06 10.78 -7.57
CA GLY A 58 1.65 10.55 -7.29
C GLY A 58 1.38 9.66 -6.07
N VAL A 59 2.40 9.15 -5.38
CA VAL A 59 2.24 8.52 -4.07
C VAL A 59 2.19 9.58 -2.98
N ALA A 60 1.10 9.57 -2.21
CA ALA A 60 0.91 10.42 -1.02
C ALA A 60 1.49 9.75 0.23
N ALA A 61 1.25 8.44 0.39
CA ALA A 61 1.70 7.68 1.55
C ALA A 61 1.86 6.19 1.23
N VAL A 62 2.76 5.54 1.95
CA VAL A 62 2.96 4.09 1.92
C VAL A 62 2.85 3.57 3.34
N GLU A 63 1.83 2.74 3.59
CA GLU A 63 1.55 2.17 4.89
C GLU A 63 1.80 0.67 4.88
N ARG A 64 2.65 0.20 5.79
CA ARG A 64 2.86 -1.24 6.01
C ARG A 64 1.64 -1.81 6.71
N GLN A 65 1.04 -2.85 6.15
CA GLN A 65 -0.05 -3.55 6.78
C GLN A 65 0.47 -4.26 8.03
N ARG A 66 -0.06 -3.89 9.19
CA ARG A 66 0.26 -4.53 10.46
C ARG A 66 -0.79 -5.61 10.72
N THR A 67 -0.34 -6.78 11.14
CA THR A 67 -1.25 -7.78 11.71
C THR A 67 -1.58 -7.32 13.12
N VAL A 68 -2.81 -6.83 13.32
CA VAL A 68 -3.36 -6.60 14.64
C VAL A 68 -4.29 -7.75 14.94
N GLN A 69 -4.05 -8.45 16.04
CA GLN A 69 -4.91 -9.53 16.51
C GLN A 69 -5.60 -9.06 17.78
N LEU A 70 -6.93 -9.10 17.78
CA LEU A 70 -7.70 -8.87 18.99
C LEU A 70 -7.33 -9.95 20.02
N PRO A 71 -7.26 -9.60 21.31
CA PRO A 71 -7.17 -10.60 22.37
C PRO A 71 -8.29 -11.62 22.22
N PRO A 72 -8.05 -12.90 22.56
CA PRO A 72 -9.10 -13.90 22.50
C PRO A 72 -10.24 -13.52 23.48
N PRO A 73 -11.49 -13.98 23.24
CA PRO A 73 -12.67 -13.51 23.97
C PRO A 73 -12.63 -13.73 25.49
N ASP A 74 -11.80 -14.67 25.93
CA ASP A 74 -11.54 -15.05 27.32
C ASP A 74 -10.38 -14.27 27.97
N SER A 75 -9.80 -13.28 27.28
CA SER A 75 -8.77 -12.42 27.83
C SER A 75 -9.34 -11.37 28.78
N ASP A 76 -8.59 -11.08 29.85
CA ASP A 76 -8.95 -10.09 30.88
C ASP A 76 -9.02 -8.64 30.36
N VAL A 77 -8.47 -8.35 29.17
CA VAL A 77 -8.48 -7.03 28.54
C VAL A 77 -9.05 -7.14 27.13
N GLN A 78 -10.03 -6.30 26.82
CA GLN A 78 -10.59 -6.09 25.48
C GLN A 78 -10.04 -4.80 24.87
#